data_AF-A0A7K6T184-F1
#
_entry.id   AF-A0A7K6T184-F1
#
_cell.length_a   1.000
_cell.length_b   1.000
_cell.length_c   1.000
_cell.angle_alpha   90.00
_cell.angle_beta   90.00
_cell.angle_gamma   90.00
#
_symmetry.space_group_name_H-M   'P 1'
#
loop_
_entity.id
_entity.type
_entity.pdbx_description
1 polymer ?
#
loop_
_entity_poly.entity_id
_entity_poly.type
_entity_poly.pdbx_seq_one_letter_code
_entity_poly.pdbx_strand_id
1 'polypeptide(L)'
;KPSILLCVSDEFGALESVKAASELYSPLSGEVTDVNAALTDNPGLVNKSCYQDGWLIKMTVENPADLDELMSEDAYEKYIKSIED
;
A
#
# COMPACT_ATOMS: atom_id res chain seq x y z
N LYS A 1 -7.66 -14.56 13.03
CA LYS A 1 -6.40 -13.84 13.29
C LYS A 1 -6.71 -12.78 14.35
N PRO A 2 -5.86 -12.53 15.36
CA PRO A 2 -6.02 -11.33 16.16
C PRO A 2 -6.07 -10.13 15.20
N SER A 3 -6.94 -9.16 15.51
CA SER A 3 -7.03 -7.88 14.79
C SER A 3 -5.65 -7.26 14.65
N ILE A 4 -5.21 -7.00 13.41
CA ILE A 4 -3.93 -6.36 13.13
C ILE A 4 -4.19 -4.86 13.10
N LEU A 5 -3.66 -4.15 14.08
CA LEU A 5 -3.70 -2.69 14.17
C LEU A 5 -2.40 -2.12 13.61
N LEU A 6 -2.49 -1.09 12.80
CA LEU A 6 -1.37 -0.37 12.19
C LEU A 6 -1.49 1.11 12.51
N CYS A 7 -0.36 1.77 12.76
CA CYS A 7 -0.23 3.23 12.77
C CYS A 7 0.30 3.72 11.41
N VAL A 8 0.11 5.02 11.13
CA VAL A 8 0.79 5.67 9.99
C VAL A 8 2.29 5.37 10.06
N SER A 9 2.86 4.98 8.92
CA SER A 9 4.27 4.60 8.74
C SER A 9 4.72 3.31 9.43
N ASP A 10 3.83 2.52 10.03
CA ASP A 10 4.18 1.18 10.48
C ASP A 10 4.46 0.27 9.28
N GLU A 11 5.52 -0.54 9.37
CA GLU A 11 5.79 -1.60 8.40
C GLU A 11 4.75 -2.72 8.54
N PHE A 12 4.08 -3.08 7.44
CA PHE A 12 3.06 -4.14 7.45
C PHE A 12 3.40 -5.34 6.54
N GLY A 13 4.48 -5.26 5.77
CA GLY A 13 4.91 -6.34 4.89
C GLY A 13 6.03 -5.92 3.95
N ALA A 14 6.34 -6.78 2.98
CA ALA A 14 7.32 -6.51 1.95
C ALA A 14 6.89 -7.13 0.60
N LEU A 15 7.30 -6.51 -0.49
CA LEU A 15 7.24 -7.09 -1.84
C LEU A 15 8.65 -7.51 -2.27
N GLU A 16 8.80 -8.77 -2.63
CA GLU A 16 10.06 -9.29 -3.15
C GLU A 16 10.02 -9.47 -4.67
N SER A 17 11.11 -9.09 -5.31
CA SER A 17 11.38 -9.32 -6.72
C SER A 17 12.75 -9.95 -6.90
N VAL A 18 13.07 -10.36 -8.13
CA VAL A 18 14.41 -10.85 -8.46
C VAL A 18 15.53 -9.81 -8.29
N LYS A 19 15.19 -8.52 -8.16
CA LYS A 19 16.17 -7.43 -8.05
C LYS A 19 16.32 -6.88 -6.63
N ALA A 20 15.21 -6.80 -5.90
CA ALA A 20 15.15 -6.14 -4.61
C ALA A 20 13.91 -6.60 -3.83
N ALA A 21 14.00 -6.43 -2.51
CA ALA A 21 12.84 -6.35 -1.63
C ALA A 21 12.47 -4.88 -1.41
N SER A 22 11.18 -4.60 -1.24
CA SER A 22 10.66 -3.30 -0.85
C SER A 22 9.76 -3.49 0.36
N GLU A 23 10.12 -2.87 1.48
CA GLU A 23 9.25 -2.77 2.65
C GLU A 23 8.00 -1.96 2.31
N LEU A 24 6.89 -2.31 2.95
CA LEU A 24 5.59 -1.67 2.78
C LEU A 24 5.17 -1.00 4.09
N TYR A 25 4.83 0.28 4.00
CA TYR A 25 4.45 1.10 5.14
C TYR A 25 2.98 1.51 5.06
N SER A 26 2.28 1.45 6.20
CA SER A 26 0.86 1.79 6.25
C SER A 26 0.67 3.29 6.00
N PRO A 27 -0.20 3.69 5.06
CA PRO A 27 -0.48 5.10 4.83
C PRO A 27 -1.38 5.72 5.90
N LEU A 28 -2.07 4.90 6.69
CA LEU A 28 -3.12 5.33 7.62
C LEU A 28 -3.04 4.55 8.94
N SER A 29 -3.59 5.12 10.01
CA SER A 29 -3.87 4.36 11.23
C SER A 29 -5.20 3.62 11.13
N GLY A 30 -5.25 2.36 11.56
CA GLY A 30 -6.49 1.57 11.55
C GLY A 30 -6.29 0.07 11.72
N GLU A 31 -7.36 -0.69 11.43
CA GLU A 31 -7.39 -2.15 11.55
C GLU A 31 -7.44 -2.82 10.17
N VAL A 32 -6.57 -3.79 9.91
CA VAL A 32 -6.60 -4.60 8.69
C VAL A 32 -7.86 -5.47 8.67
N THR A 33 -8.71 -5.25 7.68
CA THR A 33 -9.97 -5.99 7.49
C THR A 33 -9.84 -7.14 6.48
N ASP A 34 -8.92 -7.03 5.53
CA ASP A 34 -8.78 -8.00 4.44
C ASP A 34 -7.35 -8.01 3.88
N VAL A 35 -6.91 -9.15 3.35
CA VAL A 35 -5.60 -9.33 2.70
C VAL A 35 -5.82 -10.09 1.40
N ASN A 36 -5.17 -9.65 0.31
CA ASN A 36 -5.40 -10.25 -1.00
C ASN A 36 -4.77 -11.64 -1.13
N ALA A 37 -5.55 -12.67 -0.82
CA ALA A 37 -5.13 -14.06 -0.90
C ALA A 37 -4.72 -14.50 -2.33
N ALA A 38 -5.19 -13.81 -3.38
CA ALA A 38 -4.81 -14.14 -4.76
C ALA A 38 -3.32 -13.89 -5.05
N LEU A 39 -2.67 -13.00 -4.28
CA LEU A 39 -1.25 -12.68 -4.47
C LEU A 39 -0.32 -13.80 -4.02
N THR A 40 -0.79 -14.74 -3.19
CA THR A 40 0.00 -15.92 -2.80
C THR A 40 0.27 -16.83 -4.01
N ASP A 41 -0.74 -17.03 -4.85
CA ASP A 41 -0.62 -17.90 -6.04
C ASP A 41 -0.22 -17.11 -7.29
N ASN A 42 -0.55 -15.82 -7.35
CA ASN A 42 -0.31 -14.97 -8.51
C ASN A 42 0.25 -13.59 -8.10
N PRO A 43 1.50 -13.53 -7.59
CA PRO A 43 2.11 -12.27 -7.17
C PRO A 43 2.28 -11.27 -8.32
N GLY A 44 2.35 -11.75 -9.57
CA GLY A 44 2.45 -10.91 -10.76
C GLY A 44 1.21 -10.03 -11.03
N LEU A 45 0.11 -10.20 -10.29
CA LEU A 45 -1.02 -9.28 -10.33
C LEU A 45 -0.63 -7.87 -9.90
N VAL A 46 0.32 -7.73 -8.96
CA VAL A 46 0.85 -6.42 -8.55
C VAL A 46 1.41 -5.66 -9.76
N ASN A 47 2.11 -6.34 -10.67
CA ASN A 47 2.68 -5.71 -11.87
C ASN A 47 1.64 -5.41 -12.95
N LYS A 48 0.59 -6.24 -13.07
CA LYS A 48 -0.38 -6.16 -14.18
C LYS A 48 -1.59 -5.30 -13.86
N SER A 49 -1.94 -5.16 -12.58
CA SER A 49 -3.23 -4.64 -12.12
C SER A 49 -3.09 -3.96 -10.75
N CYS A 50 -2.04 -3.13 -10.55
CA CYS A 50 -1.64 -2.59 -9.24
C CYS A 50 -2.76 -1.84 -8.47
N TYR A 51 -3.69 -1.19 -9.19
CA TYR A 51 -4.80 -0.45 -8.59
C TYR A 51 -6.12 -1.24 -8.54
N GLN A 52 -6.18 -2.43 -9.17
CA GLN A 52 -7.40 -3.23 -9.26
C GLN A 52 -7.15 -4.59 -8.60
N ASP A 53 -6.83 -5.64 -9.35
CA ASP A 53 -6.70 -7.01 -8.82
C ASP A 53 -5.45 -7.22 -7.96
N GLY A 54 -4.46 -6.31 -8.07
CA GLY A 54 -3.18 -6.34 -7.38
C GLY A 54 -3.17 -5.61 -6.02
N TRP A 55 -4.32 -5.25 -5.46
CA TRP A 55 -4.41 -4.63 -4.13
C TRP A 55 -3.76 -5.50 -3.04
N LEU A 56 -3.19 -4.90 -2.00
CA LEU A 56 -2.42 -5.62 -0.98
C LEU A 56 -3.26 -5.95 0.26
N ILE A 57 -3.78 -4.91 0.91
CA ILE A 57 -4.62 -5.00 2.11
C ILE A 57 -5.82 -4.07 1.97
N LYS A 58 -6.87 -4.34 2.74
CA LYS A 58 -7.92 -3.36 3.07
C LYS A 58 -7.88 -3.14 4.58
N MET A 59 -8.12 -1.90 4.98
CA MET A 59 -8.16 -1.53 6.38
C MET A 59 -9.27 -0.51 6.64
N THR A 60 -9.67 -0.39 7.90
CA THR A 60 -10.45 0.75 8.38
C THR A 60 -9.58 1.99 8.43
N VAL A 61 -10.23 3.16 8.40
CA VAL A 61 -9.56 4.44 8.63
C VAL A 61 -9.97 4.91 10.02
N GLU A 62 -9.03 4.92 10.96
CA GLU A 62 -9.29 5.36 12.34
C GLU A 62 -9.33 6.88 12.43
N ASN A 63 -8.37 7.56 11.78
CA ASN A 63 -8.30 9.01 11.71
C ASN A 63 -8.45 9.53 10.26
N PRO A 64 -9.62 10.05 9.85
CA PRO A 64 -9.81 10.59 8.51
C PRO A 64 -8.88 11.76 8.16
N ALA A 65 -8.36 12.49 9.14
CA ALA A 65 -7.42 13.59 8.91
C ALA A 65 -6.06 13.12 8.36
N ASP A 66 -5.70 11.84 8.57
CA ASP A 66 -4.47 11.27 7.99
C ASP A 66 -4.51 11.31 6.44
N LEU A 67 -5.69 11.34 5.83
CA LEU A 67 -5.85 11.48 4.37
C LEU A 67 -5.39 12.84 3.84
N ASP A 68 -5.48 13.89 4.66
CA ASP A 68 -5.08 15.25 4.26
C ASP A 68 -3.55 15.38 4.12
N GLU A 69 -2.79 14.47 4.71
CA GLU A 69 -1.32 14.40 4.60
C GLU A 69 -0.86 13.68 3.32
N LEU A 70 -1.76 12.94 2.65
CA LEU A 70 -1.43 12.22 1.42
C LEU A 70 -1.40 13.15 0.21
N MET A 71 -0.58 12.79 -0.78
CA MET A 71 -0.57 13.49 -2.06
C MET A 71 -1.87 13.21 -2.83
N SER A 72 -2.44 14.27 -3.44
CA SER A 72 -3.43 14.09 -4.48
C SER A 72 -2.81 13.47 -5.73
N GLU A 73 -3.65 12.95 -6.64
CA GLU A 73 -3.20 12.40 -7.93
C GLU A 73 -2.33 13.41 -8.71
N ASP A 74 -2.82 14.64 -8.88
CA ASP A 74 -2.08 15.73 -9.55
C ASP A 74 -0.74 16.06 -8.87
N ALA A 75 -0.69 16.00 -7.54
CA ALA A 75 0.53 16.27 -6.78
C ALA A 75 1.54 15.13 -6.97
N TYR A 76 1.07 13.87 -6.95
CA TYR A 76 1.90 12.70 -7.18
C TYR A 76 2.43 12.65 -8.62
N GLU A 77 1.62 13.01 -9.63
CA GLU A 77 2.07 13.11 -11.02
C GLU A 77 3.21 14.13 -11.19
N LYS A 78 3.15 15.26 -10.49
CA LYS A 78 4.25 16.24 -10.49
C LYS A 78 5.49 15.72 -9.78
N TYR A 79 5.30 15.02 -8.66
CA TYR A 79 6.40 14.42 -7.90
C TYR A 79 7.17 13.40 -8.75
N ILE A 80 6.49 12.47 -9.41
CA ILE A 80 7.18 11.47 -10.27
C ILE A 80 7.93 12.14 -11.42
N LYS A 81 7.35 13.14 -12.08
CA LYS A 81 8.02 13.89 -13.17
C LYS A 81 9.31 14.54 -12.69
N SER A 82 9.31 15.09 -11.46
CA SER A 82 10.51 15.71 -10.89
C SER A 82 11.66 14.76 -10.54
N ILE A 83 11.40 13.44 -10.52
CA ILE A 83 12.41 12.39 -10.26
C ILE A 83 12.99 11.83 -11.56
N GLU A 84 12.21 11.89 -12.66
CA GLU A 84 12.61 11.41 -13.98
C GLU A 84 13.53 12.39 -14.72
N ASP A 85 13.44 13.69 -14.39
CA ASP A 85 14.31 14.78 -14.87
C ASP A 85 15.67 14.83 -14.15
#